data_AF-A0AAV2ZRR7-F1
#
_entry.id   AF-A0AAV2ZRR7-F1
#
_cell.length_a   1.000
_cell.length_b   1.000
_cell.length_c   1.000
_cell.angle_alpha   90.00
_cell.angle_beta   90.00
_cell.angle_gamma   90.00
#
_symmetry.space_group_name_H-M   'P 1'
#
loop_
_entity.id
_entity.type
_entity.pdbx_description
1 polymer ?
#
loop_
_entity_poly.entity_id
_entity_poly.type
_entity_poly.pdbx_seq_one_letter_code
_entity_poly.pdbx_strand_id
1 'polypeptide(L)'
;MKRCVLSVRGNKERHGVAASSLQELHDKAFKILNVDPTKEPVTLVLAEDGTIVDDEDYFLCLPEDTEFLILQGNKKWAPTTVDGGTAWLARESVEMDDVDGSDSPRWKVLAAQLKENLSNIILLSESDFQTLIDVKTEELSTDMAMSPAKTEMLKETLQRLLDRHEEERQCKELLQLYLEAVKKDTIDGPQLPVEPKNMDESDKEETEMSHKTQLSNHVLRILKEKRMPHLSLSNEQLEAVCAQDPSTLSADLNCSLQDAQQMQTSCQEQLQQRYEQVQCMNSLANVSSNKRKDLA
;
A
#
# COMPACT_ATOMS: atom_id res chain seq x y z
N MET A 1 -37.91 14.33 5.24
CA MET A 1 -37.30 13.35 6.18
C MET A 1 -36.29 12.57 5.39
N LYS A 2 -35.05 12.54 5.86
CA LYS A 2 -33.95 11.81 5.24
C LYS A 2 -33.93 10.38 5.77
N ARG A 3 -33.69 9.41 4.90
CA ARG A 3 -33.54 8.00 5.28
C ARG A 3 -32.09 7.73 5.64
N CYS A 4 -31.85 7.07 6.77
CA CYS A 4 -30.55 6.77 7.33
C CYS A 4 -30.57 5.34 7.86
N VAL A 5 -29.40 4.72 7.99
CA VAL A 5 -29.24 3.40 8.60
C VAL A 5 -28.38 3.56 9.83
N LEU A 6 -28.84 3.09 10.98
CA LEU A 6 -28.11 3.09 12.24
C LEU A 6 -27.66 1.67 12.58
N SER A 7 -26.38 1.48 12.86
CA SER A 7 -25.80 0.21 13.31
C SER A 7 -25.07 0.41 14.63
N VAL A 8 -25.14 -0.60 15.51
CA VAL A 8 -24.51 -0.55 16.84
C VAL A 8 -23.20 -1.34 16.80
N ARG A 9 -22.12 -0.78 17.33
CA ARG A 9 -20.83 -1.48 17.38
C ARG A 9 -20.94 -2.80 18.16
N GLY A 10 -20.58 -3.91 17.52
CA GLY A 10 -20.62 -5.26 18.09
C GLY A 10 -21.91 -6.03 17.81
N ASN A 11 -22.91 -5.38 17.20
CA ASN A 11 -24.13 -6.04 16.71
C ASN A 11 -24.21 -5.90 15.18
N LYS A 12 -24.59 -6.98 14.47
CA LYS A 12 -24.78 -6.97 13.01
C LYS A 12 -26.14 -6.42 12.58
N GLU A 13 -26.99 -6.03 13.53
CA GLU A 13 -28.30 -5.46 13.25
C GLU A 13 -28.18 -4.02 12.71
N ARG A 14 -28.91 -3.77 11.62
CA ARG A 14 -29.02 -2.47 10.95
C ARG A 14 -30.45 -1.97 11.10
N HIS A 15 -30.59 -0.74 11.59
CA HIS A 15 -31.88 -0.11 11.85
C HIS A 15 -32.12 1.02 10.85
N GLY A 16 -33.07 0.84 9.94
CA GLY A 16 -33.51 1.90 9.04
C GLY A 16 -34.31 2.96 9.80
N VAL A 17 -33.85 4.20 9.76
CA VAL A 17 -34.44 5.34 10.47
C VAL A 17 -34.64 6.51 9.53
N ALA A 18 -35.82 7.12 9.56
CA ALA A 18 -36.05 8.39 8.89
C ALA A 18 -35.88 9.54 9.89
N ALA A 19 -35.03 10.53 9.64
CA ALA A 19 -34.86 11.70 10.51
C ALA A 19 -34.95 12.99 9.69
N SER A 20 -35.57 14.03 10.24
CA SER A 20 -35.61 15.36 9.64
C SER A 20 -34.48 16.28 10.10
N SER A 21 -33.86 15.96 11.24
CA SER A 21 -32.68 16.66 11.77
C SER A 21 -31.69 15.69 12.44
N LEU A 22 -30.45 16.15 12.67
CA LEU A 22 -29.43 15.42 13.41
C LEU A 22 -29.89 15.12 14.84
N GLN A 23 -30.55 16.09 15.48
CA GLN A 23 -31.09 15.92 16.83
C GLN A 23 -32.16 14.79 16.88
N GLU A 24 -33.02 14.70 15.87
CA GLU A 24 -33.99 13.62 15.77
C GLU A 24 -33.32 12.25 15.52
N LEU A 25 -32.20 12.23 14.79
CA LEU A 25 -31.39 11.04 14.59
C LEU A 25 -30.75 10.57 15.91
N HIS A 26 -30.21 11.49 16.71
CA HIS A 26 -29.69 11.20 18.06
C HIS A 26 -30.76 10.61 18.97
N ASP A 27 -31.94 11.23 19.03
CA ASP A 27 -33.05 10.72 19.85
C ASP A 27 -33.47 9.29 19.45
N LYS A 28 -33.38 8.96 18.15
CA LYS A 28 -33.66 7.62 17.64
C LYS A 28 -32.50 6.65 17.92
N ALA A 29 -31.26 7.11 17.88
CA ALA A 29 -30.10 6.33 18.29
C ALA A 29 -30.17 5.95 19.78
N PHE A 30 -30.54 6.86 20.67
CA PHE A 30 -30.76 6.57 22.10
C PHE A 30 -31.87 5.52 22.32
N LYS A 31 -32.97 5.61 21.57
CA LYS A 31 -34.06 4.62 21.61
C LYS A 31 -33.61 3.24 21.14
N ILE A 32 -32.77 3.16 20.11
CA ILE A 32 -32.23 1.90 19.58
C ILE A 32 -31.25 1.26 20.57
N LEU A 33 -30.40 2.08 21.20
CA LEU A 33 -29.47 1.60 22.22
C LEU A 33 -30.15 1.26 23.55
N ASN A 34 -31.38 1.71 23.77
CA ASN A 34 -32.11 1.57 25.04
C ASN A 34 -31.30 2.13 26.23
N VAL A 35 -30.55 3.23 26.00
CA VAL A 35 -29.68 3.90 26.96
C VAL A 35 -30.28 5.26 27.33
N ASP A 36 -30.26 5.59 28.63
CA ASP A 36 -30.67 6.90 29.10
C ASP A 36 -29.65 7.98 28.67
N PRO A 37 -30.10 9.11 28.10
CA PRO A 37 -29.23 10.20 27.64
C PRO A 37 -28.42 10.88 28.76
N THR A 38 -28.75 10.59 30.02
CA THR A 38 -28.10 11.14 31.21
C THR A 38 -26.93 10.31 31.72
N LYS A 39 -26.78 9.07 31.25
CA LYS A 39 -25.77 8.13 31.78
C LYS A 39 -24.50 8.11 30.93
N GLU A 40 -24.60 8.16 29.60
CA GLU A 40 -23.44 8.10 28.70
C GLU A 40 -23.68 8.91 27.41
N PRO A 41 -22.68 9.70 26.94
CA PRO A 41 -22.79 10.40 25.67
C PRO A 41 -22.73 9.40 24.50
N VAL A 42 -23.57 9.66 23.49
CA VAL A 42 -23.61 8.89 22.25
C VAL A 42 -23.04 9.73 21.12
N THR A 43 -22.04 9.20 20.43
CA THR A 43 -21.43 9.82 19.26
C THR A 43 -21.87 9.07 18.01
N LEU A 44 -22.34 9.80 17.01
CA LEU A 44 -22.67 9.27 15.70
C LEU A 44 -21.47 9.48 14.77
N VAL A 45 -21.03 8.40 14.13
CA VAL A 45 -19.95 8.44 13.14
C VAL A 45 -20.39 7.74 11.87
N LEU A 46 -19.83 8.11 10.72
CA LEU A 46 -20.07 7.39 9.48
C LEU A 46 -19.43 6.00 9.54
N ALA A 47 -20.14 4.99 9.05
CA ALA A 47 -19.63 3.63 9.04
C ALA A 47 -18.46 3.43 8.05
N GLU A 48 -18.39 4.27 7.00
CA GLU A 48 -17.41 4.17 5.91
C GLU A 48 -16.01 4.63 6.34
N ASP A 49 -15.89 5.81 6.93
CA ASP A 49 -14.61 6.46 7.21
C ASP A 49 -14.41 6.84 8.68
N GLY A 50 -15.44 6.69 9.52
CA GLY A 50 -15.37 7.05 10.93
C GLY A 50 -15.48 8.53 11.23
N THR A 51 -15.86 9.36 10.24
CA THR A 51 -16.07 10.79 10.43
C THR A 51 -17.18 11.02 11.44
N ILE A 52 -16.90 11.82 12.48
CA ILE A 52 -17.87 12.22 13.48
C ILE A 52 -18.82 13.23 12.85
N VAL A 53 -20.12 13.00 13.00
CA VAL A 53 -21.16 13.88 12.46
C VAL A 53 -21.84 14.62 13.62
N ASP A 54 -21.37 15.83 13.89
CA ASP A 54 -21.92 16.75 14.89
C ASP A 54 -22.55 18.01 14.27
N ASP A 55 -22.33 18.26 12.98
CA ASP A 55 -22.90 19.39 12.24
C ASP A 55 -24.18 19.03 11.45
N GLU A 56 -25.24 19.83 11.63
CA GLU A 56 -26.53 19.65 10.94
C GLU A 56 -26.41 19.85 9.42
N ASP A 57 -25.65 20.84 8.97
CA ASP A 57 -25.46 21.12 7.54
C ASP A 57 -24.75 19.95 6.83
N TYR A 58 -23.77 19.35 7.50
CA TYR A 58 -23.08 18.15 7.01
C TYR A 58 -24.05 16.96 6.92
N PHE A 59 -24.86 16.75 7.96
CA PHE A 59 -25.88 15.70 7.95
C PHE A 59 -26.84 15.83 6.77
N LEU A 60 -27.26 17.05 6.39
CA LEU A 60 -28.17 17.27 5.28
C LEU A 60 -27.53 16.99 3.90
N CYS A 61 -26.22 17.24 3.75
CA CYS A 61 -25.48 17.02 2.50
C CYS A 61 -25.20 15.54 2.17
N LEU A 62 -25.27 14.64 3.14
CA LEU A 62 -25.02 13.21 2.90
C LEU A 62 -26.05 12.60 1.91
N PRO A 63 -25.75 11.47 1.26
CA PRO A 63 -26.74 10.75 0.45
C PRO A 63 -27.95 10.23 1.27
N GLU A 64 -29.01 9.78 0.61
CA GLU A 64 -30.04 8.96 1.29
C GLU A 64 -29.47 7.57 1.62
N ASP A 65 -30.01 6.94 2.67
CA ASP A 65 -29.62 5.61 3.15
C ASP A 65 -28.17 5.51 3.66
N THR A 66 -27.56 6.63 4.08
CA THR A 66 -26.22 6.65 4.72
C THR A 66 -26.18 5.81 6.00
N GLU A 67 -25.13 5.00 6.14
CA GLU A 67 -24.89 4.15 7.31
C GLU A 67 -24.08 4.89 8.38
N PHE A 68 -24.68 5.02 9.56
CA PHE A 68 -24.11 5.63 10.75
C PHE A 68 -23.88 4.55 11.80
N LEU A 69 -22.67 4.53 12.36
CA LEU A 69 -22.32 3.70 13.51
C LEU A 69 -22.55 4.50 14.79
N ILE A 70 -23.26 3.90 15.73
CA ILE A 70 -23.50 4.48 17.05
C ILE A 70 -22.38 4.04 18.00
N LEU A 71 -21.67 5.01 18.56
CA LEU A 71 -20.62 4.80 19.57
C LEU A 71 -21.11 5.26 20.95
N GLN A 72 -20.99 4.37 21.92
CA GLN A 72 -21.38 4.60 23.30
C GLN A 72 -20.13 4.95 24.14
N GLY A 73 -20.14 6.11 24.80
CA GLY A 73 -19.04 6.56 25.67
C GLY A 73 -17.74 6.91 24.93
N ASN A 74 -16.59 6.61 25.52
CA ASN A 74 -15.26 6.89 24.96
C ASN A 74 -14.77 5.84 23.93
N LYS A 75 -15.66 4.98 23.43
CA LYS A 75 -15.31 3.93 22.47
C LYS A 75 -14.96 4.58 21.13
N LYS A 76 -13.74 4.34 20.63
CA LYS A 76 -13.27 4.85 19.34
C LYS A 76 -13.91 4.10 18.17
N TRP A 77 -14.20 4.79 17.06
CA TRP A 77 -14.57 4.12 15.82
C TRP A 77 -13.49 3.12 15.40
N ALA A 78 -13.92 1.98 14.85
CA ALA A 78 -13.03 1.02 14.22
C ALA A 78 -13.71 0.56 12.92
N PRO A 79 -12.95 0.36 11.83
CA PRO A 79 -13.50 -0.13 10.58
C PRO A 79 -14.24 -1.44 10.81
N THR A 80 -15.52 -1.51 10.45
CA THR A 80 -16.26 -2.77 10.52
C THR A 80 -15.79 -3.65 9.37
N THR A 81 -15.56 -4.93 9.64
CA THR A 81 -14.88 -5.95 8.82
C THR A 81 -15.62 -6.35 7.52
N VAL A 82 -16.28 -5.42 6.85
CA VAL A 82 -17.20 -5.70 5.74
C VAL A 82 -16.68 -5.39 4.35
N ASP A 83 -15.41 -5.00 4.17
CA ASP A 83 -14.82 -5.06 2.83
C ASP A 83 -13.40 -5.63 2.82
N GLY A 84 -13.25 -6.71 2.06
CA GLY A 84 -12.04 -7.49 1.95
C GLY A 84 -11.04 -6.79 1.04
N GLY A 85 -9.89 -6.39 1.58
CA GLY A 85 -8.75 -5.94 0.77
C GLY A 85 -7.80 -4.98 1.47
N THR A 86 -8.30 -4.14 2.37
CA THR A 86 -7.50 -3.06 2.98
C THR A 86 -7.67 -2.94 4.51
N ALA A 87 -8.60 -3.68 5.11
CA ALA A 87 -8.94 -3.62 6.53
C ALA A 87 -7.80 -4.01 7.51
N TRP A 88 -6.73 -4.64 7.02
CA TRP A 88 -5.59 -5.08 7.85
C TRP A 88 -4.57 -3.98 8.14
N LEU A 89 -4.46 -2.93 7.31
CA LEU A 89 -3.51 -1.83 7.53
C LEU A 89 -3.85 -1.01 8.78
N ALA A 90 -5.12 -0.96 9.20
CA ALA A 90 -5.55 -0.26 10.40
C ALA A 90 -5.16 -0.97 11.71
N ARG A 91 -4.74 -2.25 11.64
CA ARG A 91 -4.45 -3.08 12.81
C ARG A 91 -3.08 -2.82 13.44
N GLU A 92 -2.20 -2.11 12.73
CA GLU A 92 -0.84 -1.82 13.18
C GLU A 92 -0.71 -0.48 13.95
N SER A 93 -1.71 0.39 13.88
CA SER A 93 -1.66 1.72 14.52
C SER A 93 -2.22 1.78 15.94
N VAL A 94 -2.75 0.67 16.45
CA VAL A 94 -3.19 0.55 17.84
C VAL A 94 -2.39 -0.56 18.49
N GLU A 95 -1.49 -0.18 19.40
CA GLU A 95 -1.05 -1.07 20.48
C GLU A 95 -2.33 -1.56 21.17
N MET A 96 -2.75 -2.76 20.79
CA MET A 96 -3.98 -3.35 21.27
C MET A 96 -3.66 -3.88 22.67
N ASP A 97 -4.14 -3.16 23.68
CA ASP A 97 -4.30 -3.69 25.02
C ASP A 97 -5.26 -4.89 24.91
N ASP A 98 -4.70 -6.10 25.02
CA ASP A 98 -5.40 -7.37 24.82
C ASP A 98 -6.46 -7.56 25.91
N VAL A 99 -7.69 -7.15 25.62
CA VAL A 99 -8.87 -7.53 26.40
C VAL A 99 -9.86 -8.27 25.50
N ASP A 100 -9.75 -9.60 25.60
CA ASP A 100 -10.72 -10.67 25.36
C ASP A 100 -11.48 -10.69 24.01
N GLY A 101 -11.06 -11.59 23.11
CA GLY A 101 -11.82 -11.89 21.88
C GLY A 101 -11.13 -12.66 20.75
N SER A 102 -10.16 -13.54 21.03
CA SER A 102 -9.68 -14.66 20.17
C SER A 102 -8.28 -15.08 20.64
N ASP A 103 -8.20 -16.17 21.39
CA ASP A 103 -6.98 -16.74 21.99
C ASP A 103 -5.98 -17.38 20.97
N SER A 104 -6.05 -16.94 19.70
CA SER A 104 -5.19 -17.48 18.64
C SER A 104 -3.91 -16.67 18.54
N PRO A 105 -2.72 -17.29 18.72
CA PRO A 105 -1.45 -16.59 18.61
C PRO A 105 -1.28 -15.96 17.22
N ARG A 106 -0.61 -14.80 17.17
CA ARG A 106 -0.41 -13.97 15.97
C ARG A 106 0.02 -14.77 14.74
N TRP A 107 0.91 -15.74 14.92
CA TRP A 107 1.40 -16.59 13.83
C TRP A 107 0.30 -17.42 13.16
N LYS A 108 -0.77 -17.82 13.86
CA LYS A 108 -1.92 -18.54 13.26
C LYS A 108 -2.72 -17.63 12.34
N VAL A 109 -2.85 -16.35 12.71
CA VAL A 109 -3.48 -15.35 11.85
C VAL A 109 -2.66 -15.18 10.57
N LEU A 110 -1.34 -15.06 10.70
CA LEU A 110 -0.42 -14.94 9.57
C LEU A 110 -0.40 -16.22 8.69
N ALA A 111 -0.43 -17.40 9.31
CA ALA A 111 -0.49 -18.68 8.63
C ALA A 111 -1.80 -18.83 7.84
N ALA A 112 -2.94 -18.45 8.43
CA ALA A 112 -4.23 -18.40 7.74
C ALA A 112 -4.20 -17.42 6.55
N GLN A 113 -3.61 -16.24 6.72
CA GLN A 113 -3.46 -15.25 5.64
C GLN A 113 -2.61 -15.76 4.47
N LEU A 114 -1.47 -16.40 4.76
CA LEU A 114 -0.60 -16.98 3.73
C LEU A 114 -1.23 -18.22 3.08
N LYS A 115 -2.02 -18.99 3.86
CA LYS A 115 -2.80 -20.11 3.33
C LYS A 115 -3.87 -19.63 2.34
N GLU A 116 -4.54 -18.53 2.65
CA GLU A 116 -5.53 -17.91 1.76
C GLU A 116 -4.91 -17.29 0.51
N ASN A 117 -3.76 -16.66 0.62
CA ASN A 117 -3.01 -16.13 -0.52
C ASN A 117 -1.51 -16.01 -0.18
N LEU A 118 -0.67 -16.80 -0.86
CA LEU A 118 0.78 -16.75 -0.65
C LEU A 118 1.39 -15.40 -1.06
N SER A 119 0.71 -14.65 -1.93
CA SER A 119 1.10 -13.30 -2.34
C SER A 119 1.14 -12.30 -1.19
N ASN A 120 0.42 -12.58 -0.10
CA ASN A 120 0.38 -11.73 1.08
C ASN A 120 1.75 -11.63 1.77
N ILE A 121 2.71 -12.50 1.42
CA ILE A 121 4.10 -12.43 1.89
C ILE A 121 4.74 -11.05 1.69
N ILE A 122 4.34 -10.30 0.66
CA ILE A 122 4.87 -8.94 0.36
C ILE A 122 4.42 -7.92 1.40
N LEU A 123 3.27 -8.15 2.05
CA LEU A 123 2.67 -7.23 3.02
C LEU A 123 3.13 -7.48 4.45
N LEU A 124 3.90 -8.54 4.67
CA LEU A 124 4.37 -8.93 5.99
C LEU A 124 5.58 -8.07 6.41
N SER A 125 5.57 -7.65 7.67
CA SER A 125 6.72 -6.95 8.27
C SER A 125 7.86 -7.92 8.59
N GLU A 126 9.07 -7.39 8.82
CA GLU A 126 10.20 -8.18 9.33
C GLU A 126 9.85 -8.91 10.63
N SER A 127 9.03 -8.28 11.49
CA SER A 127 8.53 -8.91 12.72
C SER A 127 7.61 -10.10 12.44
N ASP A 128 6.76 -10.01 11.40
CA ASP A 128 5.88 -11.10 10.98
C ASP A 128 6.68 -12.30 10.48
N PHE A 129 7.73 -12.05 9.69
CA PHE A 129 8.64 -13.11 9.26
C PHE A 129 9.25 -13.83 10.45
N GLN A 130 9.76 -13.10 11.44
CA GLN A 130 10.34 -13.70 12.64
C GLN A 130 9.32 -14.57 13.39
N THR A 131 8.09 -14.07 13.59
CA THR A 131 7.05 -14.86 14.28
C THR A 131 6.68 -16.15 13.56
N LEU A 132 6.75 -16.21 12.22
CA LEU A 132 6.48 -17.42 11.43
C LEU A 132 7.67 -18.40 11.43
N ILE A 133 8.89 -17.87 11.44
CA ILE A 133 10.13 -18.67 11.47
C ILE A 133 10.28 -19.39 12.82
N ASP A 134 9.98 -18.69 13.92
CA ASP A 134 10.15 -19.19 15.29
C ASP A 134 9.18 -20.34 15.67
N VAL A 135 8.04 -20.46 14.97
CA VAL A 135 7.06 -21.53 15.20
C VAL A 135 7.62 -22.87 14.77
N LYS A 136 7.21 -24.00 15.35
CA LYS A 136 7.67 -25.32 14.87
C LYS A 136 7.07 -25.67 13.50
N THR A 137 7.85 -26.31 12.64
CA THR A 137 7.43 -26.67 11.28
C THR A 137 6.20 -27.58 11.26
N GLU A 138 6.09 -28.50 12.21
CA GLU A 138 4.92 -29.38 12.33
C GLU A 138 3.63 -28.60 12.66
N GLU A 139 3.73 -27.63 13.56
CA GLU A 139 2.60 -26.78 13.97
C GLU A 139 2.17 -25.85 12.82
N LEU A 140 3.12 -25.30 12.07
CA LEU A 140 2.83 -24.45 10.91
C LEU A 140 2.26 -25.24 9.72
N SER A 141 2.80 -26.44 9.47
CA SER A 141 2.37 -27.28 8.34
C SER A 141 0.94 -27.80 8.50
N THR A 142 0.57 -28.15 9.73
CA THR A 142 -0.80 -28.57 10.09
C THR A 142 -1.81 -27.44 9.88
N ASP A 143 -1.48 -26.23 10.34
CA ASP A 143 -2.38 -25.07 10.20
C ASP A 143 -2.53 -24.61 8.74
N MET A 144 -1.41 -24.52 8.01
CA MET A 144 -1.40 -24.14 6.59
C MET A 144 -1.94 -25.23 5.66
N ALA A 145 -2.17 -26.45 6.16
CA ALA A 145 -2.51 -27.64 5.37
C ALA A 145 -1.52 -27.87 4.20
N MET A 146 -0.23 -27.71 4.49
CA MET A 146 0.87 -27.88 3.54
C MET A 146 1.75 -29.06 3.96
N SER A 147 2.49 -29.65 3.01
CA SER A 147 3.46 -30.69 3.37
C SER A 147 4.60 -30.09 4.22
N PRO A 148 5.21 -30.87 5.14
CA PRO A 148 6.29 -30.38 5.98
C PRO A 148 7.46 -29.85 5.15
N ALA A 149 7.81 -30.53 4.05
CA ALA A 149 8.85 -30.09 3.12
C ALA A 149 8.55 -28.72 2.45
N LYS A 150 7.28 -28.44 2.12
CA LYS A 150 6.89 -27.12 1.57
C LYS A 150 6.89 -26.04 2.65
N THR A 151 6.57 -26.41 3.89
CA THR A 151 6.58 -25.51 5.04
C THR A 151 8.01 -25.12 5.42
N GLU A 152 8.96 -26.07 5.38
CA GLU A 152 10.39 -25.76 5.51
C GLU A 152 10.89 -24.83 4.41
N MET A 153 10.58 -25.14 3.14
CA MET A 153 10.95 -24.25 2.03
C MET A 153 10.40 -22.83 2.21
N LEU A 154 9.17 -22.70 2.71
CA LEU A 154 8.58 -21.39 3.01
C LEU A 154 9.39 -20.67 4.08
N LYS A 155 9.70 -21.32 5.19
CA LYS A 155 10.52 -20.73 6.26
C LYS A 155 11.92 -20.35 5.82
N GLU A 156 12.59 -21.20 5.05
CA GLU A 156 13.89 -20.89 4.45
C GLU A 156 13.81 -19.68 3.52
N THR A 157 12.67 -19.49 2.84
CA THR A 157 12.44 -18.32 2.00
C THR A 157 12.21 -17.07 2.84
N LEU A 158 11.41 -17.15 3.91
CA LEU A 158 11.20 -16.04 4.85
C LEU A 158 12.51 -15.62 5.52
N GLN A 159 13.35 -16.59 5.94
CA GLN A 159 14.66 -16.32 6.52
C GLN A 159 15.58 -15.59 5.53
N ARG A 160 15.68 -16.10 4.29
CA ARG A 160 16.49 -15.44 3.26
C ARG A 160 16.02 -14.02 2.96
N LEU A 161 14.71 -13.76 3.03
CA LEU A 161 14.18 -12.40 2.86
C LEU A 161 14.57 -11.50 4.02
N LEU A 162 14.48 -11.99 5.26
CA LEU A 162 14.88 -11.24 6.45
C LEU A 162 16.38 -10.91 6.41
N ASP A 163 17.22 -11.88 6.04
CA ASP A 163 18.65 -11.69 5.86
C ASP A 163 18.94 -10.63 4.76
N ARG A 164 18.22 -10.69 3.62
CA ARG A 164 18.34 -9.71 2.54
C ARG A 164 17.97 -8.29 2.98
N HIS A 165 16.92 -8.14 3.80
CA HIS A 165 16.53 -6.85 4.35
C HIS A 165 17.58 -6.29 5.33
N GLU A 166 18.19 -7.16 6.13
CA GLU A 166 19.32 -6.81 6.99
C GLU A 166 20.53 -6.33 6.17
N GLU A 167 20.90 -7.09 5.13
CA GLU A 167 21.98 -6.72 4.21
C GLU A 167 21.73 -5.37 3.52
N GLU A 168 20.49 -5.11 3.07
CA GLU A 168 20.10 -3.84 2.46
C GLU A 168 20.28 -2.67 3.44
N ARG A 169 19.95 -2.85 4.72
CA ARG A 169 20.12 -1.83 5.76
C ARG A 169 21.60 -1.52 5.99
N GLN A 170 22.42 -2.57 6.12
CA GLN A 170 23.87 -2.45 6.28
C GLN A 170 24.52 -1.77 5.08
N CYS A 171 24.11 -2.14 3.87
CA CYS A 171 24.59 -1.51 2.64
C CYS A 171 24.22 -0.02 2.57
N LYS A 172 22.99 0.33 2.96
CA LYS A 172 22.52 1.71 2.99
C LYS A 172 23.31 2.55 4.00
N GLU A 173 23.53 2.04 5.19
CA GLU A 173 24.34 2.70 6.22
C GLU A 173 25.79 2.91 5.76
N LEU A 174 26.41 1.89 5.18
CA LEU A 174 27.75 1.99 4.62
C LEU A 174 27.83 3.05 3.52
N LEU A 175 26.83 3.11 2.63
CA LEU A 175 26.78 4.10 1.56
C LEU A 175 26.59 5.52 2.11
N GLN A 176 25.79 5.69 3.17
CA GLN A 176 25.67 6.98 3.86
C GLN A 176 27.00 7.43 4.45
N LEU A 177 27.71 6.54 5.16
CA LEU A 177 29.04 6.83 5.72
C LEU A 177 30.05 7.18 4.63
N TYR A 178 30.04 6.46 3.50
CA TYR A 178 30.89 6.78 2.35
C TYR A 178 30.59 8.17 1.78
N LEU A 179 29.33 8.51 1.57
CA LEU A 179 28.94 9.84 1.09
C LEU A 179 29.32 10.95 2.07
N GLU A 180 29.20 10.70 3.38
CA GLU A 180 29.68 11.64 4.40
C GLU A 180 31.20 11.81 4.37
N ALA A 181 31.97 10.72 4.18
CA ALA A 181 33.41 10.78 4.04
C ALA A 181 33.82 11.58 2.80
N VAL A 182 33.20 11.32 1.65
CA VAL A 182 33.46 12.08 0.40
C VAL A 182 33.16 13.57 0.57
N LYS A 183 32.08 13.92 1.30
CA LYS A 183 31.77 15.32 1.64
C LYS A 183 32.81 15.96 2.55
N LYS A 184 33.40 15.20 3.48
CA LYS A 184 34.48 15.69 4.36
C LYS A 184 35.78 15.86 3.59
N ASP A 185 36.14 14.91 2.72
CA ASP A 185 37.35 14.97 1.88
C ASP A 185 37.31 16.11 0.86
N THR A 186 36.12 16.53 0.42
CA THR A 186 35.94 17.70 -0.46
C THR A 186 36.07 19.05 0.25
N ILE A 187 36.04 19.08 1.60
CA ILE A 187 36.23 20.30 2.40
C ILE A 187 37.74 20.59 2.64
N ASP A 188 38.61 19.57 2.54
CA ASP A 188 40.06 19.68 2.80
C ASP A 188 40.96 19.65 1.53
N GLY A 189 40.39 19.73 0.32
CA GLY A 189 41.13 19.81 -0.96
C GLY A 189 40.98 21.16 -1.69
N PRO A 190 41.95 21.63 -2.50
CA PRO A 190 41.90 22.95 -3.12
C PRO A 190 40.71 23.11 -4.06
N GLN A 191 39.93 24.18 -3.86
CA GLN A 191 38.78 24.55 -4.69
C GLN A 191 39.11 24.57 -6.18
N LEU A 192 38.35 23.81 -6.97
CA LEU A 192 38.17 24.08 -8.39
C LEU A 192 36.98 25.04 -8.59
N PRO A 193 37.03 25.91 -9.62
CA PRO A 193 36.24 27.14 -9.66
C PRO A 193 34.74 26.89 -9.88
N VAL A 194 33.96 27.66 -9.13
CA VAL A 194 32.53 27.91 -9.33
C VAL A 194 32.35 28.75 -10.59
N GLU A 195 31.41 28.37 -11.45
CA GLU A 195 30.88 29.17 -12.57
C GLU A 195 29.35 28.97 -12.65
N PRO A 196 28.58 29.94 -13.21
CA PRO A 196 27.57 30.67 -12.44
C PRO A 196 26.11 30.39 -12.81
N LYS A 197 25.22 30.95 -11.97
CA LYS A 197 23.77 31.16 -12.11
C LYS A 197 23.29 31.41 -13.54
N ASN A 198 22.10 30.88 -13.86
CA ASN A 198 21.03 31.68 -14.46
C ASN A 198 19.65 31.26 -13.93
N MET A 199 18.91 32.26 -13.49
CA MET A 199 17.47 32.24 -13.23
C MET A 199 16.74 32.35 -14.57
N ASP A 200 15.66 31.60 -14.79
CA ASP A 200 14.42 32.19 -15.32
C ASP A 200 13.21 31.30 -15.06
N GLU A 201 12.10 31.99 -14.83
CA GLU A 201 10.77 31.54 -14.45
C GLU A 201 9.88 31.64 -15.70
N SER A 202 9.09 30.62 -16.04
CA SER A 202 7.90 30.80 -16.87
C SER A 202 7.05 29.52 -16.90
N ASP A 203 5.89 29.61 -16.26
CA ASP A 203 4.69 28.85 -16.59
C ASP A 203 4.30 29.08 -18.06
N LYS A 204 4.01 27.99 -18.78
CA LYS A 204 3.06 28.00 -19.90
C LYS A 204 2.30 26.68 -19.96
N GLU A 205 0.98 26.82 -19.92
CA GLU A 205 -0.01 25.77 -20.12
C GLU A 205 0.22 25.04 -21.45
N GLU A 206 0.31 23.71 -21.41
CA GLU A 206 0.34 22.89 -22.62
C GLU A 206 -1.09 22.59 -23.07
N THR A 207 -1.43 23.19 -24.22
CA THR A 207 -2.61 22.89 -25.03
C THR A 207 -2.45 21.50 -25.64
N GLU A 208 -3.44 20.63 -25.43
CA GLU A 208 -3.56 19.37 -26.16
C GLU A 208 -3.60 19.62 -27.68
N MET A 209 -2.83 18.87 -28.45
CA MET A 209 -3.28 18.16 -29.67
C MET A 209 -2.11 17.38 -30.30
N SER A 210 -2.19 16.04 -30.17
CA SER A 210 -1.77 14.96 -31.07
C SER A 210 -0.70 15.26 -32.14
N HIS A 211 0.51 14.69 -32.03
CA HIS A 211 1.34 14.06 -33.10
C HIS A 211 2.66 13.52 -32.49
N LYS A 212 2.92 12.20 -32.59
CA LYS A 212 4.13 11.46 -32.11
C LYS A 212 4.60 11.83 -30.69
N THR A 213 4.29 11.00 -29.70
CA THR A 213 4.70 11.15 -28.29
C THR A 213 6.22 11.32 -28.16
N GLN A 214 6.66 12.57 -28.14
CA GLN A 214 8.03 12.94 -27.86
C GLN A 214 8.26 12.69 -26.36
N LEU A 215 9.39 12.08 -25.99
CA LEU A 215 9.66 11.79 -24.58
C LEU A 215 9.70 13.09 -23.78
N SER A 216 9.12 13.06 -22.58
CA SER A 216 9.20 14.20 -21.67
C SER A 216 10.66 14.57 -21.38
N ASN A 217 10.91 15.87 -21.18
CA ASN A 217 12.23 16.38 -20.82
C ASN A 217 12.81 15.71 -19.56
N HIS A 218 11.95 15.28 -18.64
CA HIS A 218 12.34 14.54 -17.45
C HIS A 218 12.93 13.16 -17.78
N VAL A 219 12.29 12.41 -18.69
CA VAL A 219 12.78 11.08 -19.12
C VAL A 219 14.11 11.20 -19.85
N LEU A 220 14.25 12.19 -20.75
CA LEU A 220 15.50 12.45 -21.46
C LEU A 220 16.64 12.81 -20.50
N ARG A 221 16.36 13.56 -19.43
CA ARG A 221 17.34 13.88 -18.39
C ARG A 221 17.82 12.63 -17.66
N ILE A 222 16.89 11.76 -17.26
CA ILE A 222 17.20 10.49 -16.61
C ILE A 222 18.08 9.60 -17.50
N LEU A 223 17.72 9.49 -18.79
CA LEU A 223 18.46 8.70 -19.78
C LEU A 223 19.88 9.21 -20.02
N LYS A 224 20.11 10.54 -19.93
CA LYS A 224 21.43 11.16 -20.09
C LYS A 224 22.30 11.10 -18.85
N GLU A 225 21.72 11.33 -17.66
CA GLU A 225 22.50 11.57 -16.44
C GLU A 225 22.80 10.29 -15.64
N LYS A 226 21.93 9.27 -15.71
CA LYS A 226 22.06 8.08 -14.87
C LYS A 226 22.80 6.95 -15.58
N ARG A 227 23.65 6.23 -14.83
CA ARG A 227 24.33 5.02 -15.33
C ARG A 227 23.38 3.87 -15.66
N MET A 228 22.27 3.74 -14.92
CA MET A 228 21.28 2.68 -15.08
C MET A 228 19.88 3.29 -15.21
N PRO A 229 19.54 3.92 -16.36
CA PRO A 229 18.30 4.68 -16.49
C PRO A 229 17.06 3.78 -16.44
N HIS A 230 17.13 2.56 -17.00
CA HIS A 230 16.04 1.58 -17.04
C HIS A 230 15.49 1.21 -15.65
N LEU A 231 16.32 1.21 -14.61
CA LEU A 231 15.89 0.91 -13.25
C LEU A 231 15.12 2.06 -12.59
N SER A 232 15.29 3.28 -13.08
CA SER A 232 14.74 4.49 -12.46
C SER A 232 13.48 5.03 -13.11
N LEU A 233 13.12 4.50 -14.28
CA LEU A 233 11.91 4.88 -15.00
C LEU A 233 10.70 4.08 -14.49
N SER A 234 9.53 4.72 -14.49
CA SER A 234 8.25 4.05 -14.28
C SER A 234 7.88 3.13 -15.46
N ASN A 235 6.88 2.27 -15.30
CA ASN A 235 6.46 1.36 -16.36
C ASN A 235 5.95 2.14 -17.60
N GLU A 236 5.14 3.19 -17.40
CA GLU A 236 4.66 4.04 -18.49
C GLU A 236 5.81 4.75 -19.22
N GLN A 237 6.83 5.21 -18.49
CA GLN A 237 8.01 5.82 -19.09
C GLN A 237 8.87 4.81 -19.85
N LEU A 238 9.01 3.58 -19.36
CA LEU A 238 9.70 2.50 -20.07
C LEU A 238 8.97 2.13 -21.35
N GLU A 239 7.64 2.02 -21.31
CA GLU A 239 6.81 1.76 -22.50
C GLU A 239 6.97 2.87 -23.55
N ALA A 240 6.97 4.13 -23.12
CA ALA A 240 7.19 5.28 -24.01
C ALA A 240 8.58 5.25 -24.67
N VAL A 241 9.63 4.91 -23.92
CA VAL A 241 11.00 4.76 -24.45
C VAL A 241 11.10 3.57 -25.41
N CYS A 242 10.46 2.44 -25.08
CA CYS A 242 10.42 1.26 -25.94
C CYS A 242 9.62 1.49 -27.24
N ALA A 243 8.58 2.34 -27.20
CA ALA A 243 7.77 2.66 -28.36
C ALA A 243 8.42 3.69 -29.32
N GLN A 244 9.49 4.36 -28.91
CA GLN A 244 10.15 5.38 -29.71
C GLN A 244 11.09 4.77 -30.78
N ASP A 245 11.17 5.40 -31.95
CA ASP A 245 12.11 4.98 -32.99
C ASP A 245 13.57 5.21 -32.51
N PRO A 246 14.48 4.21 -32.63
CA PRO A 246 15.86 4.33 -32.13
C PRO A 246 16.65 5.47 -32.79
N SER A 247 16.31 5.86 -34.01
CA SER A 247 16.87 7.02 -34.68
C SER A 247 16.45 8.34 -34.01
N THR A 248 15.18 8.47 -33.62
CA THR A 248 14.70 9.64 -32.88
C THR A 248 15.27 9.69 -31.45
N LEU A 249 15.38 8.53 -30.79
CA LEU A 249 15.99 8.42 -29.48
C LEU A 249 17.48 8.83 -29.51
N SER A 250 18.22 8.42 -30.55
CA SER A 250 19.62 8.83 -30.73
C SER A 250 19.78 10.33 -30.93
N ALA A 251 18.85 10.97 -31.66
CA ALA A 251 18.84 12.41 -31.88
C ALA A 251 18.52 13.19 -30.60
N ASP A 252 17.54 12.74 -29.82
CA ASP A 252 17.15 13.39 -28.56
C ASP A 252 18.24 13.24 -27.47
N LEU A 253 18.94 12.09 -27.46
CA LEU A 253 20.00 11.78 -26.50
C LEU A 253 21.38 12.29 -26.91
N ASN A 254 21.56 12.74 -28.16
CA ASN A 254 22.86 13.06 -28.76
C ASN A 254 23.89 11.92 -28.61
N CYS A 255 23.44 10.67 -28.80
CA CYS A 255 24.29 9.47 -28.70
C CYS A 255 24.33 8.70 -30.03
N SER A 256 25.18 7.67 -30.11
CA SER A 256 25.21 6.83 -31.31
C SER A 256 23.94 6.00 -31.44
N LEU A 257 23.56 5.64 -32.68
CA LEU A 257 22.42 4.76 -32.93
C LEU A 257 22.54 3.43 -32.17
N GLN A 258 23.76 2.90 -32.05
CA GLN A 258 24.03 1.65 -31.34
C GLN A 258 23.81 1.80 -29.82
N ASP A 259 24.23 2.92 -29.24
CA ASP A 259 24.00 3.20 -27.81
C ASP A 259 22.52 3.40 -27.51
N ALA A 260 21.79 4.09 -28.40
CA ALA A 260 20.35 4.26 -28.29
C ALA A 260 19.61 2.91 -28.38
N GLN A 261 20.01 2.04 -29.31
CA GLN A 261 19.46 0.68 -29.42
C GLN A 261 19.75 -0.15 -28.18
N GLN A 262 20.98 -0.11 -27.66
CA GLN A 262 21.35 -0.84 -26.46
C GLN A 262 20.53 -0.36 -25.24
N MET A 263 20.39 0.96 -25.09
CA MET A 263 19.56 1.56 -24.03
C MET A 263 18.09 1.14 -24.15
N GLN A 264 17.55 1.12 -25.37
CA GLN A 264 16.19 0.65 -25.64
C GLN A 264 16.03 -0.84 -25.30
N THR A 265 16.99 -1.70 -25.66
CA THR A 265 16.96 -3.12 -25.30
C THR A 265 16.99 -3.33 -23.79
N SER A 266 17.83 -2.60 -23.05
CA SER A 266 17.86 -2.69 -21.58
C SER A 266 16.55 -2.20 -20.93
N CYS A 267 15.91 -1.17 -21.50
CA CYS A 267 14.59 -0.73 -21.04
C CYS A 267 13.52 -1.80 -21.29
N GLN A 268 13.57 -2.46 -22.45
CA GLN A 268 12.63 -3.53 -22.81
C GLN A 268 12.80 -4.76 -21.92
N GLU A 269 14.04 -5.19 -21.67
CA GLU A 269 14.34 -6.29 -20.74
C GLU A 269 13.82 -5.98 -19.33
N GLN A 270 14.05 -4.75 -18.85
CA GLN A 270 13.55 -4.34 -17.54
C GLN A 270 12.02 -4.33 -17.46
N LEU A 271 11.35 -3.85 -18.51
CA LEU A 271 9.89 -3.85 -18.58
C LEU A 271 9.34 -5.28 -18.59
N GLN A 272 9.95 -6.18 -19.37
CA GLN A 272 9.58 -7.58 -19.42
C GLN A 272 9.74 -8.25 -18.05
N GLN A 273 10.85 -8.02 -17.36
CA GLN A 273 11.06 -8.54 -16.00
C GLN A 273 9.98 -8.07 -15.04
N ARG A 274 9.60 -6.79 -15.08
CA ARG A 274 8.52 -6.26 -14.22
C ARG A 274 7.17 -6.90 -14.55
N TYR A 275 6.88 -7.13 -15.83
CA TYR A 275 5.66 -7.80 -16.25
C TYR A 275 5.62 -9.26 -15.78
N GLU A 276 6.72 -10.00 -15.94
CA GLU A 276 6.85 -11.38 -15.46
C GLU A 276 6.67 -11.48 -13.94
N GLN A 277 7.20 -10.51 -13.18
CA GLN A 277 6.98 -10.43 -11.73
C GLN A 277 5.49 -10.29 -11.38
N VAL A 278 4.78 -9.37 -12.05
CA VAL A 278 3.32 -9.18 -11.83
C VAL A 278 2.53 -10.42 -12.25
N GLN A 279 2.90 -11.07 -13.35
CA GLN A 279 2.28 -12.32 -13.77
C GLN A 279 2.49 -13.44 -12.76
N CYS A 280 3.71 -13.61 -12.24
CA CYS A 280 4.02 -14.56 -11.18
C CYS A 280 3.16 -14.30 -9.94
N MET A 281 3.04 -13.05 -9.52
CA MET A 281 2.18 -12.65 -8.40
C MET A 281 0.71 -13.03 -8.62
N ASN A 282 0.16 -12.71 -9.80
CA ASN A 282 -1.21 -13.07 -10.15
C ASN A 282 -1.40 -14.60 -10.21
N SER A 283 -0.39 -15.33 -10.67
CA SER A 283 -0.44 -16.80 -10.69
C SER A 283 -0.50 -17.39 -9.29
N LEU A 284 0.27 -16.84 -8.33
CA LEU A 284 0.24 -17.25 -6.92
C LEU A 284 -1.12 -16.97 -6.30
N ALA A 285 -1.70 -15.79 -6.54
CA ALA A 285 -3.04 -15.45 -6.07
C ALA A 285 -4.11 -16.41 -6.66
N ASN A 286 -4.01 -16.75 -7.94
CA ASN A 286 -4.94 -17.66 -8.61
C ASN A 286 -4.85 -19.10 -8.09
N VAL A 287 -3.64 -19.61 -7.84
CA VAL A 287 -3.44 -20.96 -7.26
C VAL A 287 -4.12 -21.07 -5.90
N SER A 288 -4.04 -20.02 -5.08
CA SER A 288 -4.73 -20.01 -3.79
C SER A 288 -6.26 -19.86 -3.93
N SER A 289 -6.76 -19.21 -5.00
CA SER A 289 -8.20 -19.14 -5.29
C SER A 289 -8.80 -20.47 -5.79
N ASN A 290 -8.06 -21.24 -6.58
CA ASN A 290 -8.54 -22.52 -7.12
C ASN A 290 -8.62 -23.62 -6.05
N LYS A 291 -7.69 -23.63 -5.09
CA LYS A 291 -7.78 -24.52 -3.90
C LYS A 291 -9.10 -24.36 -3.12
N ARG A 292 -9.74 -23.19 -3.16
CA ARG A 292 -11.04 -22.96 -2.52
C ARG A 292 -12.21 -23.60 -3.28
N LYS A 293 -12.09 -23.79 -4.60
CA LYS A 293 -13.15 -24.39 -5.44
C LYS A 293 -13.15 -25.91 -5.40
N ASP A 294 -11.99 -26.53 -5.20
CA ASP A 294 -11.86 -28.00 -5.12
C ASP A 294 -12.28 -28.58 -3.75
N LEU A 295 -12.57 -27.72 -2.77
CA LEU A 295 -12.98 -28.09 -1.40
C LEU A 295 -14.47 -27.79 -1.11
N ALA A 296 -15.22 -27.26 -2.07
CA ALA A 296 -16.65 -26.97 -1.98
C ALA A 296 -17.46 -27.94 -2.85
#